data_AF-A0A537J875-F1
#
_entry.id   AF-A0A537J875-F1
#
_cell.length_a   1.000
_cell.length_b   1.000
_cell.length_c   1.000
_cell.angle_alpha   90.00
_cell.angle_beta   90.00
_cell.angle_gamma   90.00
#
_symmetry.space_group_name_H-M   'P 1'
#
loop_
_entity.id
_entity.type
_entity.pdbx_description
1 polymer ?
#
loop_
_entity_poly.entity_id
_entity_poly.type
_entity_poly.pdbx_seq_one_letter_code
_entity_poly.pdbx_strand_id
1 'polypeptide(L)'
;LSTEMFPHMEQEETIIFPYIRQIAHAYYSQESYAGLLVRTLRKPVENVMHHEHETVNTILQQMRQITDNYTLPEGACVSHKVTFMKLLEIDNDLVQHIHLENDILFPRAIAMEKELLERKE
;
A
#
# COMPACT_ATOMS: atom_id res chain seq x y z
N LEU A 1 -6.37 -8.70 10.38
CA LEU A 1 -6.52 -7.82 9.20
C LEU A 1 -6.79 -6.38 9.61
N SER A 2 -7.94 -6.05 10.20
CA SER A 2 -8.28 -4.66 10.57
C SER A 2 -7.26 -3.99 11.50
N THR A 3 -6.74 -4.71 12.48
CA THR A 3 -5.69 -4.23 13.41
C THR A 3 -4.39 -3.84 12.70
N GLU A 4 -4.09 -4.45 11.55
CA GLU A 4 -2.91 -4.14 10.75
C GLU A 4 -3.22 -3.02 9.73
N MET A 5 -4.35 -3.13 9.02
CA MET A 5 -4.68 -2.22 7.91
C MET A 5 -5.00 -0.80 8.36
N PHE A 6 -5.68 -0.59 9.49
CA PHE A 6 -6.04 0.77 9.92
C PHE A 6 -4.83 1.65 10.25
N PRO A 7 -3.88 1.24 11.11
CA PRO A 7 -2.70 2.06 11.36
C PRO A 7 -1.82 2.21 10.11
N HIS A 8 -1.75 1.19 9.26
CA HIS A 8 -1.06 1.24 7.99
C HIS A 8 -1.63 2.34 7.07
N MET A 9 -2.94 2.32 6.78
CA MET A 9 -3.58 3.34 5.95
C MET A 9 -3.46 4.75 6.56
N GLU A 10 -3.57 4.88 7.88
CA GLU A 10 -3.39 6.16 8.56
C GLU A 10 -1.96 6.71 8.35
N GLN A 11 -0.94 5.86 8.46
CA GLN A 11 0.45 6.25 8.19
C GLN A 11 0.63 6.70 6.74
N GLU A 12 0.01 6.00 5.79
CA GLU A 12 0.10 6.36 4.38
C GLU A 12 -0.55 7.70 4.06
N GLU A 13 -1.79 7.90 4.53
CA GLU A 13 -2.56 9.12 4.27
C GLU A 13 -1.94 10.35 4.93
N THR A 14 -1.40 10.20 6.14
CA THR A 14 -0.92 11.33 6.95
C THR A 14 0.55 11.65 6.73
N ILE A 15 1.37 10.69 6.32
CA ILE A 15 2.82 10.86 6.20
C ILE A 15 3.31 10.56 4.78
N ILE A 16 3.05 9.37 4.26
CA ILE A 16 3.71 8.89 3.04
C ILE A 16 3.17 9.61 1.80
N PHE A 17 1.86 9.59 1.55
CA PHE A 17 1.26 10.22 0.39
C PHE A 17 1.46 11.75 0.33
N PRO A 18 1.33 12.51 1.44
CA PRO A 18 1.67 13.94 1.44
C PRO A 18 3.10 14.21 1.00
N TYR A 19 4.04 13.35 1.38
CA TYR A 19 5.42 13.52 0.97
C TYR A 19 5.67 13.11 -0.48
N ILE A 20 5.08 12.00 -0.96
CA ILE A 20 5.14 11.65 -2.39
C ILE A 20 4.63 12.82 -3.24
N ARG A 21 3.57 13.50 -2.81
CA ARG A 21 3.06 14.71 -3.49
C ARG A 21 4.09 15.86 -3.50
N GLN A 22 4.86 16.05 -2.42
CA GLN A 22 5.93 17.05 -2.38
C GLN A 22 7.07 16.71 -3.34
N ILE A 23 7.51 15.45 -3.38
CA ILE A 23 8.50 14.98 -4.37
C ILE A 23 7.99 15.23 -5.78
N ALA A 24 6.76 14.77 -6.08
CA ALA A 24 6.18 14.92 -7.41
C ALA A 24 6.08 16.40 -7.81
N HIS A 25 5.65 17.27 -6.90
CA HIS A 25 5.59 18.70 -7.15
C HIS A 25 6.97 19.28 -7.47
N ALA A 26 7.98 19.03 -6.64
CA ALA A 26 9.34 19.52 -6.88
C ALA A 26 9.92 18.97 -8.20
N TYR A 27 9.65 17.70 -8.51
CA TYR A 27 10.09 17.04 -9.73
C TYR A 27 9.57 17.72 -10.99
N TYR A 28 8.25 17.97 -11.05
CA TYR A 28 7.59 18.56 -12.21
C TYR A 28 7.78 20.08 -12.29
N SER A 29 7.84 20.79 -11.16
CA SER A 29 8.08 22.23 -11.11
C SER A 29 9.56 22.61 -11.29
N GLN A 30 10.47 21.62 -11.37
CA GLN A 30 11.93 21.82 -11.42
C GLN A 30 12.46 22.67 -10.25
N GLU A 31 11.81 22.58 -9.10
CA GLU A 31 12.24 23.30 -7.89
C GLU A 31 13.42 22.59 -7.23
N SER A 32 14.27 23.37 -6.57
CA SER A 32 15.40 22.80 -5.84
C SER A 32 14.93 21.96 -4.66
N TYR A 33 15.35 20.71 -4.63
CA TYR A 33 15.15 19.81 -3.50
C TYR A 33 15.84 20.29 -2.21
N ALA A 34 16.62 21.39 -2.23
CA ALA A 34 17.26 21.96 -1.03
C ALA A 34 16.26 22.69 -0.13
N GLY A 35 15.13 23.15 -0.68
CA GLY A 35 14.05 23.75 0.12
C GLY A 35 13.25 22.73 0.92
N LEU A 36 13.26 21.47 0.51
CA LEU A 36 12.61 20.37 1.21
C LEU A 36 13.51 19.93 2.37
N LEU A 37 13.33 20.54 3.55
CA LEU A 37 13.90 20.13 4.85
C LEU A 37 13.35 18.76 5.31
N VAL A 38 13.36 17.75 4.45
CA VAL A 38 12.61 16.53 4.71
C VAL A 38 13.50 15.31 4.75
N ARG A 39 13.23 14.46 5.74
CA ARG A 39 13.86 13.14 5.91
C ARG A 39 13.40 12.27 4.74
N THR A 40 14.35 11.60 4.08
CA THR A 40 14.12 10.75 2.90
C THR A 40 12.98 9.74 3.13
N LEU A 41 12.12 9.50 2.13
CA LEU A 41 11.02 8.52 2.22
C LEU A 41 11.47 7.08 2.31
N ARG A 42 12.72 6.82 1.91
CA ARG A 42 13.23 5.48 1.70
C ARG A 42 12.92 4.53 2.86
N LYS A 43 13.17 4.94 4.12
CA LYS A 43 12.95 4.06 5.28
C LYS A 43 11.45 3.79 5.57
N PRO A 44 10.57 4.80 5.64
CA PRO A 44 9.12 4.55 5.77
C PRO A 44 8.56 3.67 4.65
N VAL A 45 8.93 3.92 3.40
CA VAL A 45 8.45 3.15 2.24
C VAL A 45 8.96 1.70 2.30
N GLU A 46 10.25 1.49 2.60
CA GLU A 46 10.80 0.15 2.78
C GLU A 46 10.06 -0.63 3.89
N ASN A 47 9.68 0.02 4.99
CA ASN A 47 8.92 -0.62 6.07
C ASN A 47 7.53 -1.05 5.62
N VAL A 48 6.81 -0.18 4.91
CA VAL A 48 5.49 -0.50 4.36
C VAL A 48 5.58 -1.68 3.39
N MET A 49 6.46 -1.59 2.39
CA MET A 49 6.57 -2.60 1.33
C MET A 49 6.98 -3.98 1.86
N HIS A 50 7.94 -4.03 2.78
CA HIS A 50 8.58 -5.29 3.19
C HIS A 50 8.04 -5.87 4.49
N HIS A 51 7.29 -5.11 5.28
CA HIS A 51 6.80 -5.59 6.57
C HIS A 51 5.29 -5.55 6.66
N GLU A 52 4.70 -4.38 6.44
CA GLU A 52 3.26 -4.17 6.59
C GLU A 52 2.50 -4.94 5.49
N HIS A 53 2.87 -4.77 4.22
CA HIS A 53 2.25 -5.48 3.09
C HIS A 53 2.49 -7.00 3.10
N GLU A 54 3.65 -7.48 3.53
CA GLU A 54 3.88 -8.92 3.69
C GLU A 54 2.98 -9.54 4.77
N THR A 55 2.76 -8.81 5.86
CA THR A 55 1.85 -9.24 6.93
C THR A 55 0.41 -9.35 6.40
N VAL A 56 -0.05 -8.36 5.63
CA VAL A 56 -1.38 -8.38 4.99
C VAL A 56 -1.51 -9.55 4.02
N ASN A 57 -0.51 -9.79 3.16
CA ASN A 57 -0.50 -10.92 2.24
C ASN A 57 -0.59 -12.27 2.97
N THR A 58 0.13 -12.41 4.08
CA THR A 58 0.08 -13.63 4.92
C THR A 58 -1.33 -13.84 5.48
N ILE A 59 -1.99 -12.78 5.94
CA ILE A 59 -3.36 -12.85 6.46
C ILE A 59 -4.34 -13.26 5.35
N LEU A 60 -4.23 -12.70 4.15
CA LEU A 60 -5.08 -13.05 3.01
C LEU A 60 -4.91 -14.52 2.60
N GLN A 61 -3.67 -15.03 2.60
CA GLN A 61 -3.41 -16.45 2.35
C GLN A 61 -4.10 -17.36 3.38
N GLN A 62 -4.03 -17.01 4.68
CA GLN A 62 -4.73 -17.75 5.73
C GLN A 62 -6.25 -17.69 5.55
N MET A 63 -6.79 -16.53 5.18
CA MET A 63 -8.22 -16.36 4.89
C MET A 63 -8.68 -17.27 3.75
N ARG A 64 -7.93 -17.32 2.64
CA ARG A 64 -8.20 -18.24 1.53
C ARG A 64 -8.18 -19.70 1.99
N GLN A 65 -7.20 -20.09 2.82
CA GLN A 65 -7.09 -21.47 3.32
C GLN A 65 -8.29 -21.88 4.18
N ILE A 66 -8.70 -21.07 5.15
CA ILE A 66 -9.80 -21.43 6.08
C ILE A 66 -11.18 -21.36 5.42
N THR A 67 -11.31 -20.64 4.31
CA THR A 67 -12.58 -20.50 3.56
C THR A 67 -12.65 -21.41 2.34
N ASP A 68 -11.66 -22.29 2.14
CA ASP A 68 -11.51 -23.10 0.92
C ASP A 68 -11.62 -22.25 -0.37
N ASN A 69 -10.80 -21.20 -0.43
CA ASN A 69 -10.83 -20.16 -1.47
C ASN A 69 -12.22 -19.52 -1.63
N TYR A 70 -12.85 -19.16 -0.51
CA TYR A 70 -14.19 -18.58 -0.48
C TYR A 70 -15.26 -19.48 -1.12
N THR A 71 -15.08 -20.80 -1.04
CA THR A 71 -16.07 -21.78 -1.51
C THR A 71 -17.19 -21.95 -0.49
N LEU A 72 -18.43 -21.81 -0.94
CA LEU A 72 -19.61 -21.93 -0.09
C LEU A 72 -20.12 -23.38 -0.03
N PRO A 73 -20.52 -23.89 1.15
CA PRO A 73 -21.15 -25.21 1.25
C PRO A 73 -22.55 -25.23 0.64
N GLU A 74 -22.99 -26.42 0.23
CA GLU A 74 -24.36 -26.63 -0.23
C GLU A 74 -25.36 -26.25 0.88
N GLY A 75 -26.40 -25.49 0.52
CA GLY A 75 -27.40 -25.02 1.49
C GLY A 75 -26.99 -23.82 2.33
N ALA A 76 -25.86 -23.14 2.06
CA ALA A 76 -25.49 -21.92 2.75
C ALA A 76 -26.63 -20.88 2.75
N CYS A 77 -26.93 -20.31 3.91
CA CYS A 77 -27.93 -19.26 4.05
C CYS A 77 -27.47 -17.96 3.37
N VAL A 78 -28.41 -17.04 3.14
CA VAL A 78 -28.13 -15.79 2.40
C VAL A 78 -27.02 -14.97 3.07
N SER A 79 -27.02 -14.85 4.40
CA SER A 79 -25.98 -14.09 5.10
C SER A 79 -24.59 -14.69 4.90
N HIS A 80 -24.46 -16.02 4.96
CA HIS A 80 -23.19 -16.72 4.74
C HIS A 80 -22.67 -16.47 3.33
N LYS A 81 -23.54 -16.54 2.32
CA LYS A 81 -23.21 -16.23 0.92
C LYS A 81 -22.68 -14.80 0.78
N VAL A 82 -23.39 -13.83 1.33
CA VAL A 82 -23.00 -12.41 1.29
C VAL A 82 -21.65 -12.20 1.99
N THR A 83 -21.43 -12.82 3.15
CA THR A 83 -20.15 -12.71 3.86
C THR A 83 -19.00 -13.23 3.02
N PHE A 84 -19.09 -14.40 2.41
CA PHE A 84 -18.01 -14.96 1.59
C PHE A 84 -17.74 -14.11 0.35
N MET A 85 -18.79 -13.61 -0.31
CA MET A 85 -18.64 -12.67 -1.43
C MET A 85 -17.91 -11.39 -1.00
N LYS A 86 -18.23 -10.83 0.16
CA LYS A 86 -17.55 -9.64 0.70
C LYS A 86 -16.11 -9.91 1.13
N LEU A 87 -15.80 -11.11 1.62
CA LEU A 87 -14.42 -11.49 1.92
C LEU A 87 -13.58 -11.61 0.63
N LEU A 88 -14.15 -12.17 -0.44
CA LEU A 88 -13.49 -12.24 -1.74
C LEU A 88 -13.28 -10.85 -2.36
N GLU A 89 -14.25 -9.94 -2.21
CA GLU A 89 -14.12 -8.54 -2.62
C GLU A 89 -12.94 -7.86 -1.89
N ILE A 90 -12.88 -7.97 -0.56
CA ILE A 90 -11.76 -7.43 0.24
C ILE A 90 -10.42 -8.01 -0.19
N ASP A 91 -10.35 -9.31 -0.46
CA ASP A 91 -9.11 -9.96 -0.90
C ASP A 91 -8.63 -9.41 -2.25
N ASN A 92 -9.51 -9.35 -3.24
CA ASN A 92 -9.17 -8.81 -4.56
C ASN A 92 -8.72 -7.34 -4.48
N ASP A 93 -9.45 -6.53 -3.72
CA ASP A 93 -9.15 -5.10 -3.58
C ASP A 93 -7.81 -4.88 -2.88
N LEU A 94 -7.49 -5.64 -1.84
CA LEU A 94 -6.21 -5.52 -1.12
C LEU A 94 -5.03 -6.01 -1.97
N VAL A 95 -5.19 -7.09 -2.73
CA VAL A 95 -4.17 -7.52 -3.69
C VAL A 95 -3.88 -6.43 -4.71
N GLN A 96 -4.93 -5.80 -5.26
CA GLN A 96 -4.78 -4.72 -6.22
C GLN A 96 -4.13 -3.48 -5.58
N HIS A 97 -4.56 -3.10 -4.38
CA HIS A 97 -4.01 -1.97 -3.63
C HIS A 97 -2.50 -2.13 -3.39
N ILE A 98 -2.08 -3.27 -2.84
CA ILE A 98 -0.66 -3.57 -2.59
C ILE A 98 0.15 -3.54 -3.90
N HIS A 99 -0.41 -4.07 -5.00
CA HIS A 99 0.25 -4.01 -6.31
C HIS A 99 0.46 -2.56 -6.80
N LEU A 100 -0.57 -1.73 -6.73
CA LEU A 100 -0.49 -0.33 -7.14
C LEU A 100 0.59 0.43 -6.34
N GLU A 101 0.77 0.09 -5.07
CA GLU A 101 1.74 0.76 -4.22
C GLU A 101 3.14 0.23 -4.39
N ASN A 102 3.33 -1.08 -4.23
CA ASN A 102 4.64 -1.73 -4.28
C ASN A 102 5.27 -1.68 -5.67
N ASP A 103 4.47 -1.89 -6.72
CA ASP A 103 5.01 -2.08 -8.07
C ASP A 103 4.93 -0.82 -8.92
N ILE A 104 4.15 0.19 -8.52
CA ILE A 104 3.92 1.40 -9.32
C ILE A 104 4.24 2.69 -8.55
N LEU A 105 3.51 2.98 -7.47
CA LEU A 105 3.59 4.28 -6.79
C LEU A 105 4.95 4.50 -6.12
N PHE A 106 5.37 3.56 -5.26
CA PHE A 106 6.60 3.70 -4.49
C PHE A 106 7.87 3.69 -5.36
N PRO A 107 8.04 2.77 -6.33
CA PRO A 107 9.20 2.79 -7.21
C PRO A 107 9.34 4.11 -7.98
N ARG A 108 8.22 4.66 -8.47
CA ARG A 108 8.22 5.96 -9.17
C ARG A 108 8.59 7.12 -8.24
N ALA A 109 8.05 7.14 -7.02
CA ALA A 109 8.37 8.16 -6.04
C ALA A 109 9.86 8.16 -5.67
N ILE A 110 10.44 6.98 -5.43
CA ILE A 110 11.87 6.82 -5.12
C ILE A 110 12.75 7.26 -6.30
N ALA A 111 12.37 6.91 -7.53
CA ALA A 111 13.11 7.34 -8.72
C ALA A 111 13.11 8.87 -8.87
N MET A 112 11.96 9.52 -8.71
CA MET A 112 11.86 10.99 -8.74
C MET A 112 12.69 11.65 -7.64
N GLU A 113 12.65 11.11 -6.41
CA GLU A 113 13.47 11.61 -5.28
C GLU A 113 14.97 11.51 -5.60
N LYS A 114 15.41 10.38 -6.17
CA LYS A 114 16.81 10.17 -6.55
C LYS A 114 17.28 11.19 -7.60
N GLU A 115 16.51 11.39 -8.66
CA GLU A 115 16.84 12.38 -9.69
C GLU A 115 16.92 13.81 -9.11
N LEU A 116 16.00 14.17 -8.21
CA LEU A 116 16.01 15.47 -7.54
C LEU A 116 17.24 15.69 -6.64
N LEU A 117 17.72 14.62 -6.01
CA LEU A 117 18.96 14.65 -5.23
C LEU A 117 20.19 14.80 -6.11
N GLU A 118 20.23 14.15 -7.28
CA GLU A 118 21.34 14.24 -8.24
C GLU A 118 21.41 15.62 -8.93
N ARG A 119 20.27 16.32 -9.10
CA ARG A 119 20.22 17.70 -9.65
C ARG A 119 20.84 18.78 -8.75
N LYS A 120 21.24 18.44 -7.51
CA LYS A 120 21.92 19.37 -6.59
C LYS A 120 23.42 19.49 -6.84
N GLU A 121 23.99 18.69 -7.74
CA GLU A 121 25.37 18.86 -8.26
C GLU A 121 25.39 19.66 -9.56
#